data_AF-A0A3S1HQS2-F1
#
_entry.id   AF-A0A3S1HQS2-F1
#
_cell.length_a   1.000
_cell.length_b   1.000
_cell.length_c   1.000
_cell.angle_alpha   90.00
_cell.angle_beta   90.00
_cell.angle_gamma   90.00
#
_symmetry.space_group_name_H-M   'P 1'
#
loop_
_entity.id
_entity.type
_entity.pdbx_description
1 polymer ?
#
loop_
_entity_poly.entity_id
_entity_poly.type
_entity_poly.pdbx_seq_one_letter_code
_entity_poly.pdbx_strand_id
1 'polypeptide(L)'
;GSHLVDTARFLCGEIVAVRARLNERFGAYCWFVETEFANGALGHLDLTVAVRMDWHEGFQLYGENGSVIAKTFNPWYFRASEVDIFHEKDATSRKPLGADGHFFRRQLESLAETVLDGKPMRGANVEDGLASIRAMVAIARSVETGDRVEIASVTGAV
;
A
#
# COMPACT_ATOMS: atom_id res chain seq x y z
N GLY A 1 3.61 7.86 -3.72
CA GLY A 1 2.68 7.88 -2.57
C GLY A 1 1.46 7.00 -2.81
N SER A 2 0.76 7.15 -3.94
CA SER A 2 -0.50 6.46 -4.21
C SER A 2 -0.44 4.94 -4.03
N HIS A 3 0.57 4.27 -4.60
CA HIS A 3 0.73 2.81 -4.47
C HIS A 3 0.84 2.32 -3.01
N LEU A 4 1.46 3.11 -2.13
CA LEU A 4 1.60 2.78 -0.71
C LEU A 4 0.24 2.78 -0.01
N VAL A 5 -0.55 3.82 -0.25
CA VAL A 5 -1.90 3.96 0.31
C VAL A 5 -2.85 2.92 -0.28
N ASP A 6 -2.79 2.72 -1.60
CA ASP A 6 -3.62 1.76 -2.31
C ASP A 6 -3.37 0.33 -1.82
N THR A 7 -2.10 -0.06 -1.66
CA THR A 7 -1.73 -1.37 -1.10
C THR A 7 -2.23 -1.54 0.33
N ALA A 8 -2.08 -0.51 1.17
CA ALA A 8 -2.59 -0.55 2.54
C ALA A 8 -4.12 -0.73 2.57
N ARG A 9 -4.85 -0.02 1.69
CA ARG A 9 -6.31 -0.19 1.56
C ARG A 9 -6.71 -1.56 1.04
N PHE A 10 -5.98 -2.08 0.06
CA PHE A 10 -6.22 -3.40 -0.51
C PHE A 10 -6.08 -4.51 0.54
N LEU A 11 -5.12 -4.39 1.46
CA LEU A 11 -4.84 -5.40 2.49
C LEU A 11 -5.71 -5.24 3.74
N CYS A 12 -5.91 -4.00 4.22
CA CYS A 12 -6.49 -3.74 5.53
C CYS A 12 -7.87 -3.06 5.47
N GLY A 13 -8.36 -2.69 4.29
CA GLY A 13 -9.65 -2.04 4.09
C GLY A 13 -9.59 -0.51 4.14
N GLU A 14 -10.73 0.11 4.40
CA GLU A 14 -10.86 1.57 4.38
C GLU A 14 -9.98 2.25 5.44
N ILE A 15 -9.17 3.22 5.02
CA ILE A 15 -8.44 4.13 5.91
C ILE A 15 -9.40 5.25 6.30
N VAL A 16 -9.54 5.50 7.61
CA VAL A 16 -10.46 6.52 8.15
C VAL A 16 -9.72 7.78 8.59
N ALA A 17 -8.49 7.66 9.07
CA ALA A 17 -7.68 8.80 9.48
C ALA A 17 -6.18 8.55 9.29
N VAL A 18 -5.43 9.65 9.20
CA VAL A 18 -3.97 9.65 9.12
C VAL A 18 -3.35 10.70 10.03
N ARG A 19 -2.15 10.40 10.52
CA ARG A 19 -1.25 11.41 11.10
C ARG A 19 0.14 11.28 10.48
N ALA A 20 0.64 12.34 9.88
CA ALA A 20 1.84 12.30 9.07
C ALA A 20 2.90 13.31 9.52
N ARG A 21 4.16 12.94 9.30
CA ARG A 21 5.33 13.81 9.44
C ARG A 21 6.21 13.65 8.21
N LEU A 22 6.76 14.77 7.74
CA LEU A 22 7.78 14.80 6.69
C LEU A 22 9.11 15.24 7.30
N ASN A 23 10.18 14.53 6.94
CA ASN A 23 11.54 14.96 7.20
C ASN A 23 12.34 14.99 5.89
N GLU A 24 12.96 16.13 5.62
CA GLU A 24 13.81 16.35 4.45
C GLU A 24 15.25 16.53 4.90
N ARG A 25 16.11 15.55 4.57
CA ARG A 25 17.54 15.56 4.93
C ARG A 25 18.35 14.86 3.86
N PHE A 26 19.57 15.34 3.60
CA PHE A 26 20.53 14.72 2.68
C PHE A 26 19.99 14.47 1.25
N GLY A 27 19.05 15.30 0.80
CA GLY A 27 18.38 15.15 -0.50
C GLY A 27 17.35 14.03 -0.56
N ALA A 28 16.99 13.44 0.58
CA ALA A 28 15.93 12.45 0.73
C ALA A 28 14.71 13.06 1.39
N TYR A 29 13.54 12.55 1.00
CA TYR A 29 12.23 12.90 1.58
C TYR A 29 11.69 11.66 2.27
N CYS A 30 11.39 11.78 3.55
CA CYS A 30 10.92 10.68 4.40
C CYS A 30 9.59 11.05 5.02
N TRP A 31 8.53 10.34 4.66
CA TRP A 31 7.21 10.45 5.25
C TRP A 31 6.96 9.29 6.21
N PHE A 32 6.56 9.63 7.43
CA PHE A 32 6.05 8.69 8.42
C PHE A 32 4.57 8.96 8.59
N VAL A 33 3.73 7.96 8.33
CA VAL A 33 2.26 8.11 8.35
C VAL A 33 1.64 7.04 9.23
N GLU A 34 1.13 7.45 10.38
CA GLU A 34 0.23 6.64 11.22
C GLU A 34 -1.13 6.56 10.51
N THR A 35 -1.69 5.36 10.41
CA THR A 35 -2.94 5.08 9.69
C THR A 35 -3.92 4.33 10.58
N GLU A 36 -5.19 4.76 10.55
CA GLU A 36 -6.30 4.10 11.21
C GLU A 36 -7.24 3.50 10.17
N PHE A 37 -7.63 2.25 10.36
CA PHE A 37 -8.56 1.55 9.47
C PHE A 37 -9.95 1.43 10.10
N ALA A 38 -11.00 1.41 9.27
CA ALA A 38 -12.38 1.29 9.71
C ALA A 38 -12.66 0.00 10.52
N ASN A 39 -11.87 -1.06 10.30
CA ASN A 39 -11.97 -2.33 11.03
C ASN A 39 -11.22 -2.32 12.38
N GLY A 40 -10.66 -1.18 12.80
CA GLY A 40 -9.92 -1.02 14.05
C GLY A 40 -8.45 -1.45 13.97
N ALA A 41 -7.96 -1.90 12.80
CA ALA A 41 -6.53 -2.12 12.61
C ALA A 41 -5.76 -0.79 12.67
N LEU A 42 -4.51 -0.88 13.12
CA LEU A 42 -3.55 0.21 13.09
C LEU A 42 -2.49 -0.10 12.03
N GLY A 43 -2.06 0.92 11.30
CA GLY A 43 -0.98 0.80 10.33
C GLY A 43 0.04 1.90 10.44
N HIS A 44 1.20 1.66 9.86
CA HIS A 44 2.25 2.65 9.66
C HIS A 44 2.74 2.54 8.21
N LEU A 45 2.59 3.63 7.47
CA LEU A 45 3.13 3.76 6.13
C LEU A 45 4.43 4.59 6.19
N ASP A 46 5.51 4.02 5.70
CA ASP A 46 6.80 4.69 5.52
C ASP A 46 7.07 4.84 4.02
N LEU A 47 7.38 6.07 3.60
CA LEU A 47 7.91 6.34 2.27
C LEU A 47 9.20 7.15 2.40
N THR A 48 10.30 6.58 1.94
CA THR A 48 11.53 7.32 1.74
C THR A 48 11.93 7.33 0.28
N VAL A 49 12.10 8.51 -0.30
CA VAL A 49 12.56 8.72 -1.68
C VAL A 49 14.04 9.10 -1.68
N ALA A 50 14.78 8.68 -2.71
CA ALA A 50 16.23 8.84 -2.84
C ALA A 50 17.06 8.08 -1.78
N VAL A 51 16.60 6.87 -1.43
CA VAL A 51 17.32 5.93 -0.56
C VAL A 51 18.68 5.54 -1.16
N ARG A 52 19.66 5.24 -0.28
CA ARG A 52 21.03 4.84 -0.69
C ARG A 52 21.20 3.33 -0.68
N MET A 53 20.29 2.66 -1.37
CA MET A 53 20.23 1.20 -1.51
C MET A 53 19.34 0.83 -2.70
N ASP A 54 19.26 -0.47 -3.02
CA ASP A 54 18.28 -0.96 -3.99
C ASP A 54 16.84 -0.72 -3.50
N TRP A 55 16.08 -0.05 -4.34
CA TRP A 55 14.68 0.27 -4.07
C TRP A 55 13.82 -1.00 -4.06
N HIS A 56 12.93 -1.07 -3.07
CA HIS A 56 11.85 -2.04 -3.00
C HIS A 56 10.67 -1.43 -2.26
N GLU A 57 9.48 -1.98 -2.53
CA GLU A 57 8.28 -1.80 -1.71
C GLU A 57 8.03 -3.08 -0.90
N GLY A 58 7.03 -3.05 -0.04
CA GLY A 58 6.67 -4.22 0.75
C GLY A 58 5.70 -3.90 1.86
N PHE A 59 5.39 -4.91 2.66
CA PHE A 59 4.58 -4.75 3.85
C PHE A 59 4.92 -5.82 4.88
N GLN A 60 4.53 -5.53 6.12
CA GLN A 60 4.50 -6.48 7.21
C GLN A 60 3.08 -6.44 7.77
N LEU A 61 2.42 -7.59 7.83
CA LEU A 61 1.06 -7.73 8.34
C LEU A 61 1.06 -8.71 9.50
N TYR A 62 0.42 -8.31 10.60
CA TYR A 62 0.28 -9.13 11.80
C TYR A 62 -1.19 -9.38 12.06
N GLY A 63 -1.55 -10.64 12.28
CA GLY A 63 -2.90 -11.04 12.64
C GLY A 63 -2.90 -12.06 13.77
N GLU A 64 -4.09 -12.40 14.24
CA GLU A 64 -4.30 -13.36 15.34
C GLU A 64 -3.64 -14.72 15.08
N ASN A 65 -3.64 -15.19 13.83
CA ASN A 65 -3.24 -16.55 13.46
C ASN A 65 -1.90 -16.63 12.71
N GLY A 66 -1.14 -15.54 12.66
CA GLY A 66 0.12 -15.50 11.93
C GLY A 66 0.52 -14.12 11.42
N SER A 67 1.53 -14.10 10.56
CA SER A 67 2.05 -12.87 9.97
C SER A 67 2.51 -13.07 8.52
N VAL A 68 2.57 -11.97 7.78
CA VAL A 68 3.04 -11.94 6.40
C VAL A 68 4.10 -10.87 6.26
N ILE A 69 5.25 -11.22 5.70
CA ILE A 69 6.29 -10.28 5.30
C ILE A 69 6.45 -10.40 3.79
N ALA A 70 6.23 -9.29 3.08
CA ALA A 70 6.33 -9.24 1.63
C ALA A 70 7.33 -8.18 1.18
N LYS A 71 8.18 -8.54 0.23
CA LYS A 71 9.10 -7.64 -0.47
C LYS A 71 8.78 -7.63 -1.96
N THR A 72 8.45 -6.46 -2.47
CA THR A 72 8.12 -6.21 -3.87
C THR A 72 9.26 -5.43 -4.53
N PHE A 73 9.81 -5.98 -5.60
CA PHE A 73 10.98 -5.40 -6.27
C PHE A 73 10.60 -4.28 -7.23
N ASN A 74 11.62 -3.61 -7.75
CA ASN A 74 11.43 -2.66 -8.83
C ASN A 74 10.62 -3.29 -9.98
N PRO A 75 9.52 -2.64 -10.41
CA PRO A 75 8.66 -3.14 -11.48
C PRO A 75 9.44 -3.51 -12.76
N TRP A 76 10.54 -2.84 -13.06
CA TRP A 76 11.32 -3.10 -14.28
C TRP A 76 12.10 -4.42 -14.27
N TYR A 77 12.18 -5.13 -13.13
CA TYR A 77 12.86 -6.42 -13.04
C TYR A 77 11.97 -7.61 -13.41
N PHE A 78 10.66 -7.40 -13.59
CA PHE A 78 9.69 -8.49 -13.85
C PHE A 78 9.83 -9.68 -12.90
N ARG A 79 10.22 -9.38 -11.65
CA ARG A 79 10.46 -10.35 -10.59
C ARG A 79 9.25 -10.36 -9.66
N ALA A 80 8.73 -11.54 -9.38
CA ALA A 80 7.65 -11.69 -8.41
C ALA A 80 8.13 -11.33 -6.99
N SER A 81 7.20 -10.83 -6.16
CA SER A 81 7.49 -10.51 -4.76
C SER A 81 7.94 -11.75 -3.99
N GLU A 82 8.84 -11.54 -3.04
CA GLU A 82 9.19 -12.54 -2.03
C GLU A 82 8.20 -12.40 -0.87
N VAL A 83 7.55 -13.50 -0.51
CA VAL A 83 6.56 -13.52 0.56
C VAL A 83 6.91 -14.63 1.54
N ASP A 84 6.94 -14.29 2.83
CA ASP A 84 7.08 -15.22 3.95
C ASP A 84 5.79 -15.15 4.78
N ILE A 85 5.13 -16.30 4.94
CA ILE A 85 3.87 -16.42 5.68
C ILE A 85 4.13 -17.31 6.88
N PHE A 86 4.07 -16.73 8.07
CA PHE A 86 4.17 -17.48 9.33
C PHE A 86 2.77 -17.90 9.79
N HIS A 87 2.64 -19.18 10.15
CA HIS A 87 1.43 -19.75 10.72
C HIS A 87 1.66 -20.06 12.22
N GLU A 88 0.87 -19.44 13.09
CA GLU A 88 1.04 -19.60 14.54
C GLU A 88 0.74 -21.03 15.01
N LYS A 89 -0.34 -21.62 14.48
CA LYS A 89 -0.87 -22.95 14.88
C LYS A 89 0.15 -24.09 14.91
N ASP A 90 1.19 -24.01 14.07
CA ASP A 90 2.20 -25.05 13.88
C ASP A 90 3.63 -24.48 13.91
N ALA A 91 3.79 -23.19 14.18
CA ALA A 91 5.06 -22.47 14.17
C ALA A 91 5.87 -22.68 12.88
N THR A 92 5.21 -22.74 11.72
CA THR A 92 5.87 -22.91 10.41
C THR A 92 5.77 -21.68 9.51
N SER A 93 6.77 -21.53 8.64
CA SER A 93 6.79 -20.53 7.58
C SER A 93 6.61 -21.17 6.20
N ARG A 94 5.75 -20.58 5.37
CA ARG A 94 5.58 -20.93 3.96
C ARG A 94 6.01 -19.77 3.07
N LYS A 95 6.89 -20.07 2.12
CA LYS A 95 7.31 -19.13 1.06
C LYS A 95 6.70 -19.56 -0.28
N PRO A 96 5.54 -19.04 -0.67
CA PRO A 96 4.95 -19.38 -1.96
C PRO A 96 5.85 -18.90 -3.10
N LEU A 97 5.97 -19.71 -4.15
CA LEU A 97 6.60 -19.27 -5.38
C LEU A 97 5.69 -18.23 -6.06
N GLY A 98 6.22 -17.06 -6.36
CA GLY A 98 5.46 -15.98 -6.99
C GLY A 98 5.02 -16.36 -8.41
N ALA A 99 3.73 -16.12 -8.71
CA ALA A 99 3.05 -16.73 -9.86
C ALA A 99 3.19 -15.99 -11.21
N ASP A 100 4.08 -15.00 -11.33
CA ASP A 100 4.49 -14.23 -12.54
C ASP A 100 4.81 -12.77 -12.13
N GLY A 101 6.00 -12.28 -12.47
CA GLY A 101 6.47 -10.94 -12.11
C GLY A 101 6.12 -9.84 -13.13
N HIS A 102 5.43 -10.14 -14.23
CA HIS A 102 5.04 -9.15 -15.25
C HIS A 102 3.75 -8.39 -14.87
N PHE A 103 3.77 -7.61 -13.79
CA PHE A 103 2.57 -6.91 -13.27
C PHE A 103 1.92 -5.94 -14.29
N PHE A 104 2.66 -5.25 -15.17
CA PHE A 104 2.04 -4.42 -16.23
C PHE A 104 1.25 -5.27 -17.22
N ARG A 105 1.80 -6.41 -17.65
CA ARG A 105 1.08 -7.35 -18.51
C ARG A 105 -0.18 -7.85 -17.80
N ARG A 106 -0.06 -8.24 -16.53
CA ARG A 106 -1.18 -8.74 -15.73
C ARG A 106 -2.29 -7.71 -15.54
N GLN A 107 -1.95 -6.42 -15.41
CA GLN A 107 -2.95 -5.35 -15.36
C GLN A 107 -3.68 -5.20 -16.70
N LEU A 108 -2.97 -5.26 -17.83
CA LEU A 108 -3.59 -5.22 -19.16
C LEU A 108 -4.47 -6.46 -19.43
N GLU A 109 -4.00 -7.65 -19.05
CA GLU A 109 -4.78 -8.89 -19.12
C GLU A 109 -6.06 -8.78 -18.29
N SER A 110 -5.97 -8.34 -17.02
CA SER A 110 -7.15 -8.14 -16.17
C SER A 110 -8.12 -7.10 -16.74
N LEU A 111 -7.61 -6.02 -17.35
CA LEU A 111 -8.45 -5.02 -18.01
C LEU A 111 -9.17 -5.64 -19.21
N ALA A 112 -8.45 -6.38 -20.05
CA ALA A 112 -9.02 -7.05 -21.22
C ALA A 112 -10.10 -8.06 -20.81
N GLU A 113 -9.85 -8.90 -19.81
CA GLU A 113 -10.84 -9.84 -19.26
C GLU A 113 -12.10 -9.13 -18.74
N THR A 114 -11.94 -7.97 -18.11
CA THR A 114 -13.08 -7.20 -17.61
C THR A 114 -13.90 -6.62 -18.75
N VAL A 115 -13.24 -6.02 -19.75
CA VAL A 115 -13.91 -5.32 -20.86
C VAL A 115 -14.52 -6.28 -21.88
N LEU A 116 -13.80 -7.35 -22.23
CA LEU A 116 -14.20 -8.28 -23.29
C LEU A 116 -15.14 -9.37 -22.78
N ASP A 117 -14.87 -9.89 -21.57
CA ASP A 117 -15.57 -11.06 -21.03
C ASP A 117 -16.48 -10.73 -19.84
N GLY A 118 -16.50 -9.48 -19.38
CA GLY A 118 -17.29 -9.08 -18.21
C GLY A 118 -16.81 -9.69 -16.89
N LYS A 119 -15.55 -10.16 -16.82
CA LYS A 119 -15.01 -10.71 -15.56
C LYS A 119 -14.92 -9.61 -14.49
N PRO A 120 -15.00 -9.96 -13.19
CA PRO A 120 -14.80 -8.99 -12.13
C PRO A 120 -13.43 -8.30 -12.23
N MET A 121 -13.43 -6.97 -12.06
CA MET A 121 -12.20 -6.20 -11.97
C MET A 121 -11.37 -6.68 -10.77
N ARG A 122 -10.12 -7.09 -11.03
CA ARG A 122 -9.21 -7.59 -9.97
C ARG A 122 -8.26 -6.50 -9.44
N GLY A 123 -7.92 -5.53 -10.28
CA GLY A 123 -7.09 -4.38 -9.92
C GLY A 123 -7.91 -3.23 -9.35
N ALA A 124 -7.22 -2.14 -8.99
CA ALA A 124 -7.82 -0.91 -8.50
C ALA A 124 -8.82 -0.32 -9.52
N ASN A 125 -9.98 0.11 -9.04
CA ASN A 125 -10.99 0.80 -9.85
C ASN A 125 -10.97 2.33 -9.61
N VAL A 126 -11.96 3.04 -10.14
CA VAL A 126 -12.06 4.51 -9.98
C VAL A 126 -12.24 4.94 -8.52
N GLU A 127 -13.01 4.19 -7.72
CA GLU A 127 -13.22 4.48 -6.31
C GLU A 127 -11.94 4.28 -5.51
N ASP A 128 -11.15 3.26 -5.86
CA ASP A 128 -9.84 3.04 -5.26
C ASP A 128 -8.86 4.17 -5.57
N GLY A 129 -8.90 4.66 -6.81
CA GLY A 129 -8.17 5.85 -7.22
C GLY A 129 -8.55 7.06 -6.39
N LEU A 130 -9.85 7.37 -6.31
CA LEU A 130 -10.37 8.52 -5.54
C LEU A 130 -10.02 8.43 -4.06
N ALA A 131 -10.15 7.26 -3.45
CA ALA A 131 -9.78 7.05 -2.05
C ALA A 131 -8.27 7.23 -1.83
N SER A 132 -7.43 6.74 -2.75
CA SER A 132 -5.99 6.91 -2.69
C SER A 132 -5.58 8.39 -2.75
N ILE A 133 -6.19 9.17 -3.64
CA ILE A 133 -5.86 10.61 -3.70
C ILE A 133 -6.40 11.35 -2.47
N ARG A 134 -7.62 11.06 -1.99
CA ARG A 134 -8.15 11.66 -0.74
C ARG A 134 -7.20 11.44 0.44
N ALA A 135 -6.67 10.24 0.58
CA ALA A 135 -5.68 9.92 1.60
C ALA A 135 -4.34 10.64 1.40
N MET A 136 -3.85 10.79 0.16
CA MET A 136 -2.65 11.60 -0.08
C MET A 136 -2.85 13.08 0.29
N VAL A 137 -4.03 13.65 0.00
CA VAL A 137 -4.36 15.02 0.43
C VAL A 137 -4.44 15.11 1.96
N ALA A 138 -5.03 14.12 2.63
CA ALA A 138 -5.05 14.06 4.09
C ALA A 138 -3.64 13.99 4.69
N ILE A 139 -2.75 13.20 4.09
CA ILE A 139 -1.33 13.10 4.49
C ILE A 139 -0.65 14.47 4.35
N ALA A 140 -0.84 15.16 3.22
CA ALA A 140 -0.27 16.49 3.00
C ALA A 140 -0.77 17.49 4.07
N ARG A 141 -2.08 17.55 4.32
CA ARG A 141 -2.66 18.40 5.36
C ARG A 141 -2.13 18.06 6.76
N SER A 142 -1.97 16.78 7.05
CA SER A 142 -1.43 16.32 8.33
C SER A 142 0.04 16.70 8.50
N VAL A 143 0.85 16.65 7.43
CA VAL A 143 2.23 17.16 7.44
C VAL A 143 2.26 18.67 7.71
N GLU A 144 1.37 19.44 7.08
CA GLU A 144 1.31 20.90 7.22
C GLU A 144 0.88 21.34 8.64
N THR A 145 -0.05 20.62 9.25
CA THR A 145 -0.67 20.98 10.54
C THR A 145 -0.05 20.29 11.74
N GLY A 146 0.53 19.09 11.55
CA GLY A 146 0.96 18.19 12.63
C GLY A 146 -0.18 17.40 13.30
N ASP A 147 -1.42 17.63 12.86
CA ASP A 147 -2.63 17.08 13.45
C ASP A 147 -3.08 15.78 12.77
N ARG A 148 -3.89 15.00 13.50
CA ARG A 148 -4.60 13.85 12.95
C ARG A 148 -5.72 14.36 12.02
N VAL A 149 -5.77 13.84 10.80
CA VAL A 149 -6.75 14.22 9.77
C VAL A 149 -7.67 13.05 9.45
N GLU A 150 -8.97 13.26 9.65
CA GLU A 150 -10.02 12.34 9.18
C GLU A 150 -10.12 12.42 7.65
N ILE A 151 -10.11 11.28 6.97
CA ILE A 151 -10.18 11.20 5.50
C ILE A 151 -11.47 11.84 4.99
N ALA A 152 -12.58 11.64 5.71
CA ALA A 152 -13.88 12.22 5.38
C ALA A 152 -13.92 13.76 5.48
N SER A 153 -13.00 14.38 6.22
CA SER A 153 -12.89 15.85 6.34
C SER A 153 -12.19 16.49 5.14
N VAL A 154 -11.60 15.70 4.25
CA VAL A 154 -10.92 16.19 3.06
C VAL A 154 -11.92 16.53 1.97
N THR A 155 -12.32 17.79 1.93
CA THR A 155 -13.14 18.39 0.87
C THR A 155 -12.30 19.24 -0.08
N GLY A 156 -12.72 19.35 -1.34
CA GLY A 156 -12.14 20.25 -2.33
C GLY A 156 -11.78 19.54 -3.64
N ALA A 157 -11.28 20.31 -4.61
CA ALA A 157 -10.65 19.73 -5.79
C ALA A 157 -9.43 18.93 -5.32
N VAL A 158 -9.47 17.65 -5.66
CA VAL A 158 -8.38 16.69 -5.50
C VAL A 158 -7.47 16.80 -6.72
#